data_AF-A0A161MLA0-F1
#
_entry.id   AF-A0A161MLA0-F1
#
_cell.length_a   1.000
_cell.length_b   1.000
_cell.length_c   1.000
_cell.angle_alpha   90.00
_cell.angle_beta   90.00
_cell.angle_gamma   90.00
#
_symmetry.space_group_name_H-M   'P 1'
#
loop_
_entity.id
_entity.type
_entity.pdbx_description
1 polymer ?
#
loop_
_entity_poly.entity_id
_entity_poly.type
_entity_poly.pdbx_seq_one_letter_code
_entity_poly.pdbx_strand_id
1 'polypeptide(L)'
;KLFEDLDENAMLELISTLKEEYLSSATPKENSQLDRQIRSIQREEDKVKRSLKEAAKKGDKAVCTILAKEVLRARKAVNKIYTSKAHLNSIQMQMKNQLATLRVCGSLQKSTEVMQSMQRLVRVPEVAATMRELSKEMMRAGIIEEMLEETMDSIDPEEM
;
A
#
# COMPACT_ATOMS: atom_id res chain seq x y z
N LYS A 1 3.06 -31.68 8.00
CA LYS A 1 3.37 -32.46 6.78
C LYS A 1 2.82 -31.82 5.50
N LEU A 2 2.61 -30.49 5.44
CA LEU A 2 2.02 -29.81 4.28
C LEU A 2 3.01 -28.90 3.53
N PHE A 3 4.31 -28.99 3.81
CA PHE A 3 5.31 -28.04 3.28
C PHE A 3 6.67 -28.67 2.98
N GLU A 4 6.76 -29.99 2.74
CA GLU A 4 8.04 -30.65 2.43
C GLU A 4 8.31 -30.85 0.93
N ASP A 5 7.31 -30.72 0.05
CA ASP A 5 7.48 -31.08 -1.37
C ASP A 5 7.13 -29.93 -2.33
N LEU A 6 7.79 -28.78 -2.19
CA LEU A 6 8.00 -27.92 -3.36
C LEU A 6 9.24 -28.46 -4.08
N ASP A 7 9.05 -29.06 -5.26
CA ASP A 7 10.13 -29.41 -6.19
C ASP A 7 11.09 -28.21 -6.32
N GLU A 8 12.40 -28.46 -6.33
CA GLU A 8 13.45 -27.47 -6.55
C GLU A 8 13.15 -26.57 -7.75
N ASN A 9 12.52 -27.10 -8.80
CA ASN A 9 12.02 -26.34 -9.95
C ASN A 9 10.86 -25.39 -9.62
N ALA A 10 9.90 -25.83 -8.79
CA ALA A 10 8.80 -24.99 -8.33
C ALA A 10 9.30 -23.86 -7.42
N MET A 11 10.32 -24.14 -6.59
CA MET A 11 11.02 -23.11 -5.82
C MET A 11 11.77 -22.13 -6.72
N LEU A 12 12.46 -22.60 -7.76
CA LEU A 12 13.20 -21.76 -8.70
C LEU A 12 12.28 -20.90 -9.57
N GLU A 13 11.15 -21.44 -10.06
CA GLU A 13 10.11 -20.65 -10.73
C GLU A 13 9.54 -19.61 -9.79
N LEU A 14 9.15 -19.97 -8.56
CA LEU A 14 8.60 -19.03 -7.59
C LEU A 14 9.62 -17.93 -7.23
N ILE A 15 10.90 -18.27 -7.11
CA ILE A 15 12.00 -17.30 -6.93
C ILE A 15 12.12 -16.37 -8.13
N SER A 16 12.05 -16.89 -9.36
CA SER A 16 12.08 -16.10 -10.59
C SER A 16 10.86 -15.16 -10.66
N THR A 17 9.64 -15.66 -10.46
CA THR A 17 8.39 -14.88 -10.46
C THR A 17 8.42 -13.77 -9.38
N LEU A 18 8.74 -14.12 -8.13
CA LEU A 18 8.79 -13.14 -7.03
C LEU A 18 9.89 -12.08 -7.22
N LYS A 19 11.00 -12.43 -7.87
CA LYS A 19 12.17 -11.55 -8.04
C LYS A 19 12.10 -10.70 -9.32
N GLU A 20 11.74 -11.28 -10.45
CA GLU A 20 11.73 -10.61 -11.77
C GLU A 20 10.44 -9.82 -12.01
N GLU A 21 9.30 -10.34 -11.56
CA GLU A 21 8.01 -9.73 -11.89
C GLU A 21 7.59 -8.67 -10.86
N TYR A 22 7.69 -8.99 -9.57
CA TYR A 22 7.11 -8.14 -8.52
C TYR A 22 8.06 -7.11 -7.88
N LEU A 23 9.24 -7.56 -7.44
CA LEU A 23 10.18 -6.70 -6.73
C LEU A 23 10.88 -5.69 -7.66
N SER A 24 11.01 -6.04 -8.93
CA SER A 24 11.79 -5.29 -9.92
C SER A 24 10.93 -4.36 -10.79
N SER A 25 9.68 -4.73 -11.08
CA SER A 25 8.88 -4.05 -12.10
C SER A 25 7.60 -3.37 -11.58
N ALA A 26 6.91 -3.99 -10.61
CA ALA A 26 5.66 -3.47 -10.06
C ALA A 26 5.95 -2.32 -9.07
N THR A 27 6.64 -2.63 -7.96
CA THR A 27 6.79 -1.70 -6.82
C THR A 27 7.29 -0.28 -7.15
N PRO A 28 8.22 -0.06 -8.10
CA PRO A 28 8.61 1.29 -8.51
C PRO A 28 7.51 2.04 -9.28
N LYS A 29 6.70 1.32 -10.09
CA LYS A 29 5.58 1.90 -10.84
C LYS A 29 4.47 2.31 -9.89
N GLU A 30 4.08 1.46 -8.93
CA GLU A 30 3.07 1.82 -7.93
C GLU A 30 3.54 3.01 -7.09
N ASN A 31 4.79 3.01 -6.61
CA ASN A 31 5.34 4.16 -5.88
C ASN A 31 5.29 5.45 -6.70
N SER A 32 5.61 5.39 -7.98
CA SER A 32 5.55 6.55 -8.88
C SER A 32 4.12 7.05 -9.10
N GLN A 33 3.13 6.16 -9.16
CA GLN A 33 1.72 6.54 -9.26
C GLN A 33 1.25 7.25 -7.99
N LEU A 34 1.57 6.70 -6.82
CA LEU A 34 1.27 7.32 -5.52
C LEU A 34 1.95 8.70 -5.38
N ASP A 35 3.19 8.84 -5.84
CA ASP A 35 3.89 10.13 -5.85
C ASP A 35 3.23 11.17 -6.76
N ARG A 36 2.73 10.75 -7.93
CA ARG A 36 1.97 11.63 -8.82
C ARG A 36 0.68 12.11 -8.16
N GLN A 37 -0.01 11.25 -7.42
CA GLN A 37 -1.21 11.62 -6.68
C GLN A 37 -0.94 12.59 -5.55
N ILE A 38 0.09 12.34 -4.73
CA ILE A 38 0.54 13.28 -3.69
C ILE A 38 0.77 14.66 -4.30
N ARG A 39 1.54 14.75 -5.39
CA ARG A 39 1.80 16.03 -6.07
C ARG A 39 0.53 16.67 -6.62
N SER A 40 -0.42 15.88 -7.10
CA SER A 40 -1.70 16.40 -7.60
C SER A 40 -2.52 17.04 -6.48
N ILE A 41 -2.65 16.33 -5.35
CA ILE A 41 -3.40 16.82 -4.19
C ILE A 41 -2.73 18.06 -3.59
N GLN A 42 -1.40 18.06 -3.44
CA GLN A 42 -0.65 19.21 -2.91
C GLN A 42 -0.81 20.46 -3.79
N ARG A 43 -0.78 20.31 -5.13
CA ARG A 43 -1.03 21.44 -6.04
C ARG A 43 -2.42 22.02 -5.86
N GLU A 44 -3.42 21.17 -5.66
CA GLU A 44 -4.79 21.65 -5.43
C GLU A 44 -4.95 22.28 -4.04
N GLU A 45 -4.35 21.69 -3.00
CA GLU A 45 -4.27 22.29 -1.66
C GLU A 45 -3.66 23.69 -1.70
N ASP A 46 -2.61 23.91 -2.50
CA ASP A 46 -1.96 25.21 -2.64
C ASP A 46 -2.84 26.26 -3.32
N LYS A 47 -3.72 25.86 -4.25
CA LYS A 47 -4.75 26.75 -4.81
C LYS A 47 -5.78 27.12 -3.75
N VAL A 48 -6.29 26.13 -3.01
CA VAL A 48 -7.25 26.33 -1.92
C VAL A 48 -6.68 27.25 -0.85
N LYS A 49 -5.40 27.11 -0.49
CA LYS A 49 -4.70 28.02 0.43
C LYS A 49 -4.66 29.47 -0.06
N ARG A 50 -4.47 29.70 -1.36
CA ARG A 50 -4.51 31.05 -1.95
C ARG A 50 -5.91 31.64 -1.84
N SER A 51 -6.94 30.89 -2.23
CA SER A 51 -8.34 31.30 -2.10
C SER A 51 -8.73 31.56 -0.65
N LEU A 52 -8.24 30.76 0.30
CA LEU A 52 -8.46 30.96 1.73
C LEU A 52 -7.87 32.29 2.21
N LYS A 53 -6.65 32.63 1.79
CA LYS A 53 -6.02 33.92 2.11
C LYS A 53 -6.80 35.10 1.53
N GLU A 54 -7.32 34.97 0.32
CA GLU A 54 -8.15 35.99 -0.31
C GLU A 54 -9.50 36.18 0.39
N ALA A 55 -10.19 35.09 0.74
CA ALA A 55 -11.44 35.13 1.50
C ALA A 55 -11.24 35.74 2.89
N ALA A 56 -10.11 35.42 3.55
CA ALA A 56 -9.76 35.99 4.84
C ALA A 56 -9.57 37.50 4.78
N LYS A 57 -8.92 38.04 3.73
CA LYS A 57 -8.79 39.48 3.51
C LYS A 57 -10.14 40.18 3.31
N LYS A 58 -11.12 39.48 2.73
CA LYS A 58 -12.49 39.99 2.52
C LYS A 58 -13.37 39.88 3.78
N GLY A 59 -12.91 39.20 4.83
CA GLY A 59 -13.67 38.99 6.07
C GLY A 59 -14.79 37.95 5.96
N ASP A 60 -14.84 37.15 4.88
CA ASP A 60 -15.88 36.14 4.68
C ASP A 60 -15.57 34.88 5.50
N LYS A 61 -16.09 34.86 6.74
CA LYS A 61 -15.86 33.76 7.68
C LYS A 61 -16.44 32.44 7.20
N ALA A 62 -17.60 32.44 6.54
CA ALA A 62 -18.25 31.22 6.08
C ALA A 62 -17.41 30.52 5.01
N VAL A 63 -16.93 31.29 4.02
CA VAL A 63 -16.03 30.78 2.98
C VAL A 63 -14.70 30.32 3.57
N CYS A 64 -14.14 31.06 4.54
CA CYS A 64 -12.91 30.64 5.22
C CYS A 64 -13.05 29.28 5.91
N THR A 65 -14.16 29.03 6.62
CA THR A 65 -14.39 27.75 7.29
C THR A 65 -14.47 26.59 6.31
N ILE A 66 -15.14 26.78 5.17
CA ILE A 66 -15.26 25.74 4.13
C ILE A 66 -13.88 25.42 3.53
N LEU A 67 -13.14 26.45 3.10
CA LEU A 67 -11.82 26.29 2.50
C LEU A 67 -10.80 25.70 3.50
N ALA A 68 -10.88 26.05 4.77
CA ALA A 68 -10.02 25.48 5.82
C ALA A 68 -10.28 23.97 6.00
N LYS A 69 -11.55 23.54 6.02
CA LYS A 69 -11.90 22.11 6.06
C LYS A 69 -11.36 21.37 4.83
N GLU A 70 -11.40 21.99 3.67
CA GLU A 70 -10.87 21.39 2.43
C GLU A 70 -9.35 21.20 2.48
N VAL A 71 -8.60 22.16 3.04
CA VAL A 71 -7.15 22.00 3.30
C VAL A 71 -6.88 20.82 4.24
N LEU A 72 -7.68 20.65 5.31
CA LEU A 72 -7.53 19.52 6.23
C LEU A 72 -7.80 18.17 5.54
N ARG A 73 -8.83 18.09 4.70
CA ARG A 73 -9.14 16.90 3.89
C ARG A 73 -8.01 16.55 2.94
N ALA A 74 -7.45 17.54 2.23
CA ALA A 74 -6.31 17.33 1.35
C ALA A 74 -5.10 16.74 2.10
N ARG A 75 -4.79 17.28 3.30
CA ARG A 75 -3.71 16.75 4.15
C ARG A 75 -3.97 15.34 4.63
N LYS A 76 -5.20 15.03 5.07
CA LYS A 76 -5.60 13.66 5.45
C LYS A 76 -5.41 12.69 4.28
N ALA A 77 -5.82 13.07 3.08
CA ALA A 77 -5.64 12.26 1.87
C ALA A 77 -4.15 12.00 1.57
N VAL A 78 -3.30 13.03 1.64
CA VAL A 78 -1.84 12.89 1.46
C VAL A 78 -1.23 11.95 2.51
N ASN A 79 -1.61 12.09 3.79
CA ASN A 79 -1.13 11.22 4.85
C ASN A 79 -1.51 9.75 4.60
N LYS A 80 -2.75 9.48 4.15
CA LYS A 80 -3.20 8.13 3.79
C LYS A 80 -2.35 7.51 2.68
N ILE A 81 -1.96 8.31 1.68
CA ILE A 81 -1.07 7.85 0.61
C ILE A 81 0.33 7.55 1.16
N TYR A 82 0.88 8.38 2.06
CA TYR A 82 2.17 8.09 2.70
C TYR A 82 2.15 6.79 3.51
N THR A 83 1.08 6.54 4.27
CA THR A 83 0.88 5.26 4.99
C THR A 83 0.85 4.08 4.02
N SER A 84 0.20 4.24 2.87
CA SER A 84 0.16 3.23 1.81
C SER A 84 1.58 2.97 1.25
N LYS A 85 2.37 4.00 0.99
CA LYS A 85 3.78 3.82 0.58
C LYS A 85 4.61 3.08 1.63
N ALA A 86 4.41 3.38 2.91
CA ALA A 86 5.10 2.67 3.99
C ALA A 86 4.76 1.18 4.00
N HIS A 87 3.48 0.82 3.80
CA HIS A 87 3.06 -0.58 3.69
C HIS A 87 3.70 -1.28 2.47
N LEU A 88 3.75 -0.62 1.31
CA LEU A 88 4.41 -1.17 0.12
C LEU A 88 5.89 -1.46 0.37
N ASN A 89 6.60 -0.50 0.98
CA ASN A 89 8.02 -0.65 1.30
C ASN A 89 8.26 -1.78 2.32
N SER A 90 7.35 -1.92 3.30
CA SER A 90 7.40 -3.02 4.27
C SER A 90 7.29 -4.38 3.58
N ILE A 91 6.30 -4.56 2.68
CA ILE A 91 6.14 -5.79 1.90
C ILE A 91 7.39 -6.06 1.06
N GLN A 92 7.93 -5.03 0.39
CA GLN A 92 9.14 -5.17 -0.41
C GLN A 92 10.34 -5.64 0.43
N MET A 93 10.51 -5.11 1.64
CA MET A 93 11.58 -5.52 2.55
C MET A 93 11.38 -6.94 3.06
N GLN A 94 10.16 -7.29 3.45
CA GLN A 94 9.82 -8.65 3.89
C GLN A 94 10.03 -9.68 2.78
N MET A 95 9.67 -9.36 1.53
CA MET A 95 9.94 -10.23 0.38
C MET A 95 11.45 -10.43 0.14
N LYS A 96 12.26 -9.37 0.26
CA LYS A 96 13.72 -9.49 0.19
C LYS A 96 14.26 -10.41 1.28
N ASN A 97 13.71 -10.30 2.49
CA ASN A 97 14.08 -11.16 3.61
C ASN A 97 13.71 -12.62 3.33
N GLN A 98 12.48 -12.90 2.86
CA GLN A 98 12.04 -14.26 2.50
C GLN A 98 12.95 -14.88 1.43
N LEU A 99 13.35 -14.10 0.42
CA LEU A 99 14.28 -14.57 -0.61
C LEU A 99 15.67 -14.91 -0.05
N ALA A 100 16.15 -14.14 0.94
CA ALA A 100 17.41 -14.45 1.62
C ALA A 100 17.29 -15.72 2.47
N THR A 101 16.22 -15.85 3.25
CA THR A 101 15.93 -17.06 4.04
C THR A 101 15.82 -18.29 3.15
N LEU A 102 15.14 -18.18 2.02
CA LEU A 102 15.00 -19.28 1.07
C LEU A 102 16.36 -19.77 0.52
N ARG A 103 17.26 -18.84 0.18
CA ARG A 103 18.61 -19.19 -0.32
C ARG A 103 19.49 -19.87 0.73
N VAL A 104 19.31 -19.52 2.00
CA VAL A 104 20.17 -20.01 3.09
C VAL A 104 19.60 -21.27 3.74
N CYS A 105 18.29 -21.29 3.99
CA CYS A 105 17.61 -22.32 4.75
C CYS A 105 16.79 -23.28 3.89
N GLY A 106 16.59 -22.98 2.59
CA GLY A 106 15.77 -23.80 1.70
C GLY A 106 14.27 -23.78 2.03
N SER A 107 13.81 -22.84 2.86
CA SER A 107 12.43 -22.79 3.33
C SER A 107 11.90 -21.35 3.36
N LEU A 108 10.60 -21.19 3.10
CA LEU A 108 9.87 -19.94 3.31
C LEU A 108 9.23 -19.91 4.71
N GLN A 109 9.07 -18.71 5.26
CA GLN A 109 8.40 -18.50 6.55
C GLN A 109 7.08 -17.76 6.36
N LYS A 110 6.06 -18.16 7.11
CA LYS A 110 4.79 -17.44 7.17
C LYS A 110 4.98 -16.04 7.77
N SER A 111 4.31 -15.03 7.23
CA SER A 111 4.36 -13.66 7.72
C SER A 111 2.97 -13.03 7.82
N THR A 112 2.51 -12.85 9.07
CA THR A 112 1.27 -12.14 9.38
C THR A 112 1.38 -10.64 9.10
N GLU A 113 2.57 -10.06 9.20
CA GLU A 113 2.82 -8.64 8.91
C GLU A 113 2.65 -8.30 7.42
N VAL A 114 3.15 -9.18 6.54
CA VAL A 114 2.97 -9.06 5.10
C VAL A 114 1.49 -9.17 4.75
N MET A 115 0.79 -10.15 5.34
CA MET A 115 -0.65 -10.34 5.16
C MET A 115 -1.44 -9.07 5.54
N GLN A 116 -1.19 -8.51 6.73
CA GLN A 116 -1.87 -7.29 7.18
C GLN A 116 -1.55 -6.07 6.29
N SER A 117 -0.29 -5.91 5.89
CA SER A 117 0.11 -4.80 5.02
C SER A 117 -0.54 -4.92 3.64
N MET A 118 -0.62 -6.13 3.09
CA MET A 118 -1.26 -6.40 1.81
C MET A 118 -2.75 -6.06 1.86
N GLN A 119 -3.44 -6.47 2.93
CA GLN A 119 -4.87 -6.22 3.11
C GLN A 119 -5.19 -4.72 3.10
N ARG A 120 -4.35 -3.90 3.73
CA ARG A 120 -4.52 -2.43 3.73
C ARG A 120 -4.34 -1.85 2.33
N LEU A 121 -3.40 -2.39 1.55
CA LEU A 121 -3.11 -1.91 0.21
C LEU A 121 -4.12 -2.37 -0.85
N VAL A 122 -4.80 -3.50 -0.65
CA VAL A 122 -5.92 -3.91 -1.52
C VAL A 122 -7.06 -2.88 -1.51
N ARG A 123 -7.16 -2.06 -0.44
CA ARG A 123 -8.13 -0.96 -0.32
C ARG A 123 -7.67 0.34 -1.00
N VAL A 124 -6.46 0.38 -1.57
CA VAL A 124 -5.88 1.55 -2.25
C VAL A 124 -6.02 1.32 -3.77
N PRO A 125 -6.96 2.01 -4.45
CA PRO A 125 -7.34 1.70 -5.84
C PRO A 125 -6.17 1.60 -6.81
N GLU A 126 -5.15 2.42 -6.62
CA GLU A 126 -3.97 2.53 -7.48
C GLU A 126 -3.12 1.26 -7.48
N VAL A 127 -3.13 0.52 -6.37
CA VAL A 127 -2.29 -0.68 -6.18
C VAL A 127 -3.12 -1.93 -5.95
N ALA A 128 -4.45 -1.80 -5.85
CA ALA A 128 -5.35 -2.87 -5.45
C ALA A 128 -5.28 -4.09 -6.39
N ALA A 129 -5.19 -3.88 -7.70
CA ALA A 129 -5.08 -4.99 -8.66
C ALA A 129 -3.77 -5.77 -8.45
N THR A 130 -2.65 -5.05 -8.38
CA THR A 130 -1.32 -5.63 -8.15
C THR A 130 -1.25 -6.39 -6.83
N MET A 131 -1.79 -5.83 -5.75
CA MET A 131 -1.75 -6.46 -4.42
C MET A 131 -2.67 -7.69 -4.32
N ARG A 132 -3.77 -7.75 -5.08
CA ARG A 132 -4.61 -8.96 -5.13
C ARG A 132 -3.87 -10.11 -5.81
N GLU A 133 -3.19 -9.84 -6.92
CA GLU A 133 -2.41 -10.89 -7.60
C GLU A 133 -1.26 -11.37 -6.71
N LEU A 134 -0.53 -10.43 -6.08
CA LEU A 134 0.52 -10.81 -5.12
C LEU A 134 -0.03 -11.62 -3.95
N SER A 135 -1.17 -11.23 -3.39
CA SER A 135 -1.79 -11.96 -2.28
C SER A 135 -2.02 -13.43 -2.67
N LYS A 136 -2.52 -13.67 -3.88
CA LYS A 136 -2.77 -15.01 -4.40
C LYS A 136 -1.48 -15.81 -4.60
N GLU A 137 -0.43 -15.19 -5.13
CA GLU A 137 0.89 -15.82 -5.27
C GLU A 137 1.53 -16.13 -3.92
N MET A 138 1.49 -15.18 -2.98
CA MET A 138 2.05 -15.35 -1.64
C MET A 138 1.31 -16.40 -0.82
N MET A 139 -0.01 -16.56 -1.05
CA MET A 139 -0.81 -17.62 -0.46
C MET A 139 -0.40 -19.00 -1.03
N ARG A 140 -0.24 -19.10 -2.35
CA ARG A 140 0.27 -20.32 -3.01
C ARG A 140 1.68 -20.68 -2.55
N ALA A 141 2.52 -19.68 -2.33
CA ALA A 141 3.87 -19.81 -1.79
C ALA A 141 3.92 -20.20 -0.30
N GLY A 142 2.77 -20.21 0.40
CA GLY A 142 2.71 -20.46 1.84
C GLY A 142 3.30 -19.35 2.71
N ILE A 143 3.52 -18.14 2.16
CA ILE A 143 4.06 -16.98 2.90
C ILE A 143 2.95 -16.31 3.71
N ILE A 144 1.72 -16.30 3.20
CA ILE A 144 0.56 -15.78 3.93
C ILE A 144 -0.53 -16.83 4.01
N GLU A 145 -1.38 -16.70 5.03
CA GLU A 145 -2.49 -17.64 5.24
C GLU A 145 -3.69 -17.24 4.37
N GLU A 146 -4.61 -18.19 4.17
CA GLU A 146 -5.86 -17.94 3.45
C GLU A 146 -6.66 -16.90 4.22
N MET A 147 -6.78 -15.70 3.64
CA MET A 147 -7.54 -14.63 4.24
C MET A 147 -9.03 -14.97 4.10
N LEU A 148 -9.69 -15.27 5.22
CA LEU A 148 -11.14 -15.07 5.28
C LEU A 148 -11.36 -13.59 4.98
N GLU A 149 -12.10 -13.31 3.92
CA GLU A 149 -12.45 -11.97 3.50
C GLU A 149 -13.40 -11.37 4.53
N GLU A 150 -12.87 -11.03 5.71
CA GLU A 150 -13.58 -10.23 6.69
C GLU A 150 -13.67 -8.83 6.09
N THR A 151 -14.82 -8.56 5.49
CA THR A 151 -15.36 -7.22 5.25
C THR A 151 -15.61 -6.54 6.60
N MET A 152 -14.57 -6.40 7.42
CA MET A 152 -14.58 -5.41 8.48
C MET A 152 -14.24 -4.09 7.79
N ASP A 153 -15.30 -3.39 7.38
CA ASP A 153 -15.35 -1.94 7.46
C ASP A 153 -14.99 -1.55 8.90
N SER A 154 -13.69 -1.52 9.16
CA SER A 154 -13.14 -0.70 10.24
C SER A 154 -13.35 0.73 9.78
N ILE A 155 -14.57 1.22 10.06
CA ILE A 155 -14.87 2.63 10.25
C ILE A 155 -13.70 3.17 11.06
N ASP A 156 -12.92 4.03 10.42
CA ASP A 156 -11.84 4.75 11.07
C ASP A 156 -12.48 5.47 12.27
N PRO A 157 -12.07 5.23 13.53
CA PRO A 157 -12.64 5.93 14.68
C PRO A 157 -12.51 7.46 14.59
N GLU A 158 -11.74 7.97 13.62
CA GLU A 158 -11.59 9.38 13.29
C GLU A 158 -12.67 9.97 12.35
N GLU A 159 -13.73 9.22 12.01
CA GLU A 159 -14.92 9.72 11.30
C GLU A 159 -16.10 10.13 12.22
N MET A 160 -15.87 10.26 13.53
CA MET A 160 -16.73 11.05 14.45
C MET A 160 -16.06 12.37 14.83
#